data_AF-A0A9P7NEH6-F1
#
_entry.id   AF-A0A9P7NEH6-F1
#
_cell.length_a   1.000
_cell.length_b   1.000
_cell.length_c   1.000
_cell.angle_alpha   90.00
_cell.angle_beta   90.00
_cell.angle_gamma   90.00
#
_symmetry.space_group_name_H-M   'P 1'
#
loop_
_entity.id
_entity.type
_entity.pdbx_description
1 polymer ?
#
loop_
_entity_poly.entity_id
_entity_poly.type
_entity_poly.pdbx_seq_one_letter_code
_entity_poly.pdbx_strand_id
1 'polypeptide(L)'
;MSRNPVLVQDRVAATSDCIPSEPNAPSIAPSLTYSEESDDQDEPTVRVQPRQRRASTRLIAQNARDIRRITGETTAEFVGRCCGGGCCLMGSRPAGIDFETVPLPDNDAFRSFRLKIGDIPTTLTKIAAMPEKTMSFKPVSSPKNGSSPSDSGISLDSDRDSVSGGTASTTSDPIDRKPASTNAAIQPPSFVQPHPPYHVYPAKIHTARELTKDGAEKRTYHFDLDITDYPEEDGTDFKVGGAIGVMAPNCDLTVEDVLDALMVPRFLRDKPLLLSTTKGRYPTVWGEDMPRELVTTRRELLTWCTDLQSYPPTKPLLRVLAEHAADENEKKILMFLCSAEGQGVFCDFRTGPHITVSQLLHAFPSSHPPMDELLSCLQPLMPRFYSLSNDPHESFQIRDQKQHRLIEIAVTIHETDDWRKGCRTGVGSGFFERQARRYIRSKEAGEKNPEVYIPLFKGLMANPLAKQFNSDGPMLLIGAGVGIAPFRGFVQRRLKQANCANKVWVLQGIRDSLVDEIYSGEWGVHEDEVKRVVESRRGEGRYVQEEVRNQADLVWYIANTVDGRIFVCGSSKGMGEGVEDALVEVAMSKGNLEREEAKNFWQLKKEAGQYIAETW
;
A
#
# COMPACT_ATOMS: atom_id res chain seq x y z
N MET A 1 27.90 -66.17 41.38
CA MET A 1 27.82 -66.56 39.95
C MET A 1 26.83 -65.60 39.30
N SER A 2 27.10 -64.77 38.31
CA SER A 2 28.29 -64.44 37.53
C SER A 2 28.00 -63.07 36.86
N ARG A 3 28.94 -62.13 36.98
CA ARG A 3 29.24 -60.94 36.15
C ARG A 3 28.15 -59.91 35.77
N ASN A 4 28.35 -58.71 36.31
CA ASN A 4 27.99 -57.35 35.86
C ASN A 4 28.78 -56.96 34.56
N PRO A 5 28.63 -55.79 33.87
CA PRO A 5 27.85 -54.56 34.20
C PRO A 5 27.29 -53.66 33.03
N VAL A 6 26.53 -52.59 33.40
CA VAL A 6 26.66 -51.16 32.99
C VAL A 6 25.98 -50.58 31.70
N LEU A 7 24.94 -49.74 31.98
CA LEU A 7 24.73 -48.31 31.62
C LEU A 7 24.05 -47.82 30.31
N VAL A 8 23.07 -46.93 30.56
CA VAL A 8 22.45 -45.83 29.78
C VAL A 8 21.41 -46.17 28.70
N GLN A 9 20.13 -46.00 29.07
CA GLN A 9 19.13 -45.33 28.22
C GLN A 9 17.94 -44.91 29.08
N ASP A 10 17.77 -43.60 29.28
CA ASP A 10 16.47 -42.98 29.53
C ASP A 10 16.60 -41.46 29.48
N ARG A 11 16.01 -40.85 28.44
CA ARG A 11 14.95 -39.83 28.57
C ARG A 11 14.65 -39.20 27.21
N VAL A 12 13.62 -39.74 26.59
CA VAL A 12 12.71 -39.02 25.69
C VAL A 12 11.89 -38.06 26.56
N ALA A 13 11.90 -36.76 26.27
CA ALA A 13 10.73 -35.87 26.23
C ALA A 13 11.11 -34.38 26.21
N ALA A 14 10.43 -33.67 25.31
CA ALA A 14 10.05 -32.25 25.36
C ALA A 14 11.14 -31.17 25.14
N THR A 15 11.14 -30.58 23.94
CA THR A 15 11.05 -29.12 23.71
C THR A 15 10.57 -28.86 22.28
N SER A 16 9.24 -28.86 22.08
CA SER A 16 8.58 -28.54 20.79
C SER A 16 8.09 -27.08 20.71
N ASP A 17 8.43 -26.22 21.67
CA ASP A 17 7.89 -24.86 21.76
C ASP A 17 9.03 -23.85 21.85
N CYS A 18 9.66 -23.51 20.72
CA CYS A 18 10.49 -22.31 20.53
C CYS A 18 10.92 -22.19 19.06
N ILE A 19 9.95 -21.95 18.16
CA ILE A 19 10.23 -21.38 16.84
C ILE A 19 9.50 -20.04 16.80
N PRO A 20 10.18 -18.90 16.59
CA PRO A 20 9.50 -17.69 16.18
C PRO A 20 8.91 -17.97 14.80
N SER A 21 7.59 -18.13 14.74
CA SER A 21 6.87 -18.15 13.48
C SER A 21 7.16 -16.84 12.74
N GLU A 22 7.44 -16.94 11.45
CA GLU A 22 7.43 -15.77 10.57
C GLU A 22 6.09 -15.05 10.77
N PRO A 23 6.07 -13.71 10.82
CA PRO A 23 4.81 -13.00 10.83
C PRO A 23 4.10 -13.31 9.52
N ASN A 24 3.15 -14.25 9.56
CA ASN A 24 2.04 -14.28 8.64
C ASN A 24 1.40 -12.90 8.79
N ALA A 25 1.67 -12.00 7.85
CA ALA A 25 0.86 -10.81 7.70
C ALA A 25 -0.55 -11.33 7.39
N PRO A 26 -1.54 -11.19 8.29
CA PRO A 26 -2.90 -11.42 7.88
C PRO A 26 -3.15 -10.42 6.74
N SER A 27 -3.74 -10.92 5.65
CA SER A 27 -4.37 -10.06 4.66
C SER A 27 -5.42 -9.24 5.40
N ILE A 28 -5.08 -8.03 5.86
CA ILE A 28 -6.04 -7.07 6.40
C ILE A 28 -6.81 -6.50 5.20
N ALA A 29 -7.70 -7.32 4.67
CA ALA A 29 -9.00 -6.82 4.26
C ALA A 29 -9.84 -6.80 5.54
N PRO A 30 -10.50 -5.68 5.90
CA PRO A 30 -11.33 -5.65 7.10
C PRO A 30 -12.43 -6.72 7.00
N SER A 31 -12.43 -7.69 7.92
CA SER A 31 -13.54 -8.63 8.06
C SER A 31 -14.69 -7.91 8.72
N LEU A 32 -15.74 -7.62 7.95
CA LEU A 32 -17.03 -7.16 8.45
C LEU A 32 -17.92 -8.38 8.68
N THR A 33 -17.88 -8.93 9.89
CA THR A 33 -18.92 -9.84 10.38
C THR A 33 -19.32 -9.38 11.76
N TYR A 34 -20.54 -8.84 11.84
CA TYR A 34 -21.28 -8.67 13.09
C TYR A 34 -21.69 -10.05 13.60
N SER A 35 -21.53 -10.29 14.89
CA SER A 35 -22.24 -11.36 15.59
C SER A 35 -22.72 -10.80 16.92
N GLU A 36 -24.02 -10.59 17.00
CA GLU A 36 -24.76 -10.49 18.26
C GLU A 36 -24.89 -11.91 18.82
N GLU A 37 -24.52 -12.11 20.08
CA GLU A 37 -25.33 -12.78 21.10
C GLU A 37 -24.49 -12.99 22.37
N SER A 38 -25.05 -12.49 23.46
CA SER A 38 -24.64 -12.67 24.84
C SER A 38 -25.05 -14.06 25.33
N ASP A 39 -24.17 -14.75 26.07
CA ASP A 39 -24.62 -15.63 27.15
C ASP A 39 -23.52 -15.83 28.21
N ASP A 40 -23.89 -15.52 29.45
CA ASP A 40 -23.13 -15.69 30.69
C ASP A 40 -23.06 -17.16 31.08
N GLN A 41 -21.87 -17.73 31.33
CA GLN A 41 -21.68 -18.86 32.27
C GLN A 41 -20.33 -18.82 33.00
N ASP A 42 -20.41 -18.96 34.33
CA ASP A 42 -19.34 -18.99 35.32
C ASP A 42 -18.29 -20.11 35.12
N GLU A 43 -16.99 -19.79 35.27
CA GLU A 43 -15.93 -20.79 35.50
C GLU A 43 -15.09 -20.46 36.77
N PRO A 44 -14.62 -21.48 37.51
CA PRO A 44 -14.15 -21.33 38.88
C PRO A 44 -12.68 -20.89 39.02
N THR A 45 -12.43 -20.16 40.11
CA THR A 45 -11.13 -19.58 40.54
C THR A 45 -10.00 -20.60 40.69
N VAL A 46 -8.92 -20.45 39.90
CA VAL A 46 -7.64 -21.16 40.06
C VAL A 46 -6.64 -20.30 40.84
N ARG A 47 -6.05 -20.88 41.90
CA ARG A 47 -5.06 -20.25 42.79
C ARG A 47 -3.77 -19.88 42.04
N VAL A 48 -3.37 -18.61 42.12
CA VAL A 48 -2.14 -18.06 41.52
C VAL A 48 -0.91 -18.40 42.39
N GLN A 49 0.07 -19.10 41.81
CA GLN A 49 1.42 -19.24 42.39
C GLN A 49 2.30 -18.01 42.02
N PRO A 50 3.29 -17.63 42.87
CA PRO A 50 4.02 -16.38 42.69
C PRO A 50 4.97 -16.45 41.49
N ARG A 51 4.71 -15.58 40.50
CA ARG A 51 5.53 -15.43 39.28
C ARG A 51 6.89 -14.79 39.61
N GLN A 52 7.98 -15.42 39.18
CA GLN A 52 9.32 -14.81 39.19
C GLN A 52 9.34 -13.53 38.34
N ARG A 53 10.03 -12.48 38.83
CA ARG A 53 10.19 -11.19 38.13
C ARG A 53 10.83 -11.40 36.76
N ARG A 54 10.10 -11.07 35.68
CA ARG A 54 10.69 -10.88 34.34
C ARG A 54 11.60 -9.66 34.37
N ALA A 55 12.81 -9.80 33.83
CA ALA A 55 13.67 -8.67 33.53
C ALA A 55 12.93 -7.70 32.58
N SER A 56 12.96 -6.41 32.91
CA SER A 56 12.40 -5.36 32.06
C SER A 56 13.17 -5.32 30.74
N THR A 57 12.52 -5.72 29.65
CA THR A 57 13.06 -5.52 28.30
C THR A 57 12.60 -4.16 27.80
N ARG A 58 13.43 -3.13 28.00
CA ARG A 58 13.25 -1.85 27.32
C ARG A 58 13.61 -2.06 25.85
N LEU A 59 12.69 -1.77 24.95
CA LEU A 59 12.90 -1.90 23.52
C LEU A 59 13.86 -0.78 23.06
N ILE A 60 15.08 -1.15 22.68
CA ILE A 60 16.15 -0.19 22.32
C ILE A 60 16.24 0.00 20.80
N ALA A 61 15.82 -0.99 20.00
CA ALA A 61 15.86 -0.93 18.54
C ALA A 61 14.70 -1.74 17.94
N GLN A 62 14.03 -1.21 16.91
CA GLN A 62 12.91 -1.87 16.22
C GLN A 62 13.25 -2.32 14.80
N ASN A 63 14.35 -1.82 14.23
CA ASN A 63 14.76 -2.11 12.87
C ASN A 63 16.27 -1.99 12.70
N ALA A 64 16.79 -2.46 11.57
CA ALA A 64 18.21 -2.40 11.23
C ALA A 64 18.80 -0.99 11.21
N ARG A 65 18.00 0.05 10.94
CA ARG A 65 18.48 1.44 10.99
C ARG A 65 18.70 1.89 12.42
N ASP A 66 17.84 1.49 13.35
CA ASP A 66 18.05 1.75 14.78
C ASP A 66 19.31 1.05 15.27
N ILE A 67 19.53 -0.20 14.86
CA ILE A 67 20.77 -0.95 15.17
C ILE A 67 21.98 -0.20 14.62
N ARG A 68 22.01 0.11 13.31
CA ARG A 68 23.13 0.86 12.70
C ARG A 68 23.36 2.22 13.36
N ARG A 69 22.31 2.93 13.76
CA ARG A 69 22.41 4.23 14.44
C ARG A 69 22.97 4.09 15.86
N ILE A 70 22.62 3.02 16.57
CA ILE A 70 22.98 2.82 17.98
C ILE A 70 24.36 2.16 18.12
N THR A 71 24.69 1.20 17.24
CA THR A 71 25.91 0.40 17.35
C THR A 71 26.96 0.76 16.30
N GLY A 72 26.59 1.45 15.21
CA GLY A 72 27.48 1.70 14.07
C GLY A 72 27.67 0.48 13.16
N GLU A 73 27.05 -0.66 13.49
CA GLU A 73 27.26 -1.97 12.86
C GLU A 73 26.04 -2.39 12.02
N THR A 74 26.23 -3.25 11.01
CA THR A 74 25.09 -3.81 10.25
C THR A 74 24.29 -4.81 11.09
N THR A 75 23.08 -5.15 10.65
CA THR A 75 22.26 -6.16 11.33
C THR A 75 22.97 -7.51 11.32
N ALA A 76 23.66 -7.87 10.23
CA ALA A 76 24.45 -9.11 10.19
C ALA A 76 25.63 -9.11 11.18
N GLU A 77 26.34 -7.98 11.34
CA GLU A 77 27.42 -7.84 12.34
C GLU A 77 26.89 -7.92 13.78
N PHE A 78 25.73 -7.30 14.02
CA PHE A 78 25.06 -7.29 15.32
C PHE A 78 24.39 -8.63 15.66
N VAL A 79 23.66 -9.24 14.71
CA VAL A 79 23.01 -10.56 14.83
C VAL A 79 24.05 -11.67 14.86
N GLY A 80 25.18 -11.51 14.15
CA GLY A 80 26.34 -12.40 14.29
C GLY A 80 26.91 -12.43 15.71
N ARG A 81 26.59 -11.44 16.55
CA ARG A 81 26.88 -11.41 17.99
C ARG A 81 25.66 -11.69 18.87
N CYS A 82 24.46 -11.74 18.30
CA CYS A 82 23.21 -11.95 19.02
C CYS A 82 22.71 -13.37 18.75
N CYS A 83 23.14 -14.30 19.59
CA CYS A 83 22.88 -15.74 19.52
C CYS A 83 21.42 -16.18 19.72
N GLY A 84 20.42 -15.29 19.59
CA GLY A 84 18.99 -15.68 19.57
C GLY A 84 18.61 -16.76 20.59
N GLY A 85 19.11 -16.66 21.83
CA GLY A 85 18.99 -17.71 22.85
C GLY A 85 20.33 -18.21 23.40
N GLY A 86 20.95 -17.41 24.30
CA GLY A 86 21.92 -17.91 25.29
C GLY A 86 23.32 -18.31 24.80
N CYS A 87 24.33 -17.66 25.39
CA CYS A 87 25.77 -17.93 25.29
C CYS A 87 26.49 -17.52 24.00
N CYS A 88 27.14 -16.36 24.08
CA CYS A 88 28.34 -16.04 23.31
C CYS A 88 29.59 -16.54 24.04
N LEU A 89 30.44 -17.28 23.35
CA LEU A 89 31.88 -17.04 23.37
C LEU A 89 32.34 -16.93 21.92
N MET A 90 33.18 -15.92 21.66
CA MET A 90 33.81 -15.71 20.37
C MET A 90 34.51 -16.98 19.84
N GLY A 91 34.45 -17.15 18.52
CA GLY A 91 35.55 -17.75 17.76
C GLY A 91 35.47 -19.25 17.51
N SER A 92 34.88 -19.63 16.37
CA SER A 92 35.44 -20.59 15.42
C SER A 92 34.46 -20.77 14.28
N ARG A 93 34.95 -20.78 13.02
CA ARG A 93 34.20 -21.38 11.90
C ARG A 93 33.72 -22.77 12.37
N PRO A 94 32.44 -23.13 12.18
CA PRO A 94 31.98 -24.47 12.55
C PRO A 94 32.93 -25.51 11.93
N ALA A 95 33.53 -26.34 12.78
CA ALA A 95 34.53 -27.31 12.35
C ALA A 95 33.89 -28.29 11.36
N GLY A 96 34.48 -28.42 10.16
CA GLY A 96 34.01 -29.34 9.12
C GLY A 96 33.09 -28.74 8.05
N ILE A 97 32.90 -27.43 8.02
CA ILE A 97 32.22 -26.74 6.90
C ILE A 97 33.26 -26.00 6.06
N ASP A 98 33.41 -26.40 4.80
CA ASP A 98 34.24 -25.69 3.84
C ASP A 98 33.56 -24.41 3.37
N PHE A 99 34.36 -23.41 3.03
CA PHE A 99 33.90 -22.11 2.58
C PHE A 99 34.51 -21.81 1.21
N GLU A 100 33.72 -21.22 0.33
CA GLU A 100 34.18 -20.75 -0.97
C GLU A 100 33.90 -19.26 -1.15
N THR A 101 34.83 -18.57 -1.81
CA THR A 101 34.62 -17.17 -2.20
C THR A 101 33.94 -17.17 -3.57
N VAL A 102 32.68 -16.74 -3.61
CA VAL A 102 31.90 -16.66 -4.85
C VAL A 102 32.03 -15.25 -5.44
N PRO A 103 32.47 -15.10 -6.70
CA PRO A 103 32.47 -13.81 -7.39
C PRO A 103 31.07 -13.20 -7.42
N LEU A 104 30.94 -11.95 -6.97
CA LEU A 104 29.67 -11.23 -6.95
C LEU A 104 29.37 -10.62 -8.33
N PRO A 105 28.08 -10.50 -8.74
CA PRO A 105 27.71 -9.84 -9.98
C PRO A 105 28.24 -8.41 -10.07
N ASP A 106 28.97 -8.10 -11.15
CA ASP A 106 29.60 -6.80 -11.39
C ASP A 106 28.65 -5.85 -12.15
N ASN A 107 27.49 -5.55 -11.57
CA ASN A 107 26.50 -4.65 -12.15
C ASN A 107 25.95 -3.64 -11.12
N ASP A 108 25.42 -2.52 -11.62
CA ASP A 108 24.96 -1.41 -10.77
C ASP A 108 23.78 -1.82 -9.88
N ALA A 109 22.88 -2.69 -10.39
CA ALA A 109 21.75 -3.18 -9.62
C ALA A 109 22.19 -4.00 -8.40
N PHE A 110 23.13 -4.93 -8.56
CA PHE A 110 23.68 -5.71 -7.46
C PHE A 110 24.46 -4.84 -6.48
N ARG A 111 25.33 -3.94 -6.98
CA ARG A 111 26.06 -2.98 -6.13
C ARG A 111 25.14 -2.11 -5.29
N SER A 112 24.00 -1.70 -5.84
CA SER A 112 23.03 -0.86 -5.13
C SER A 112 22.39 -1.53 -3.92
N PHE A 113 22.40 -2.86 -3.83
CA PHE A 113 21.95 -3.59 -2.64
C PHE A 113 22.84 -3.35 -1.43
N ARG A 114 24.11 -2.98 -1.65
CA ARG A 114 25.12 -2.78 -0.60
C ARG A 114 25.21 -3.96 0.37
N LEU A 115 25.02 -5.17 -0.14
CA LEU A 115 25.16 -6.39 0.63
C LEU A 115 26.63 -6.67 0.95
N LYS A 116 26.90 -7.04 2.20
CA LYS A 116 28.20 -7.56 2.61
C LYS A 116 28.15 -9.08 2.57
N ILE A 117 28.50 -9.66 1.42
CA ILE A 117 28.62 -11.11 1.24
C ILE A 117 30.11 -11.46 1.29
N GLY A 118 30.50 -12.24 2.30
CA GLY A 118 31.85 -12.82 2.41
C GLY A 118 31.91 -14.22 1.83
N ASP A 119 32.76 -15.08 2.39
CA ASP A 119 32.82 -16.48 1.98
C ASP A 119 31.50 -17.21 2.28
N ILE A 120 31.01 -17.99 1.30
CA ILE A 120 29.77 -18.74 1.38
C ILE A 120 30.10 -20.19 1.79
N PRO A 121 29.38 -20.78 2.77
CA PRO A 121 29.49 -22.20 3.07
C PRO A 121 29.20 -23.08 1.86
N THR A 122 30.04 -24.08 1.58
CA THR A 122 29.84 -25.01 0.45
C THR A 122 28.60 -25.88 0.63
N THR A 123 28.19 -26.11 1.88
CA THR A 123 26.96 -26.83 2.23
C THR A 123 25.99 -25.84 2.88
N LEU A 124 24.87 -25.60 2.22
CA LEU A 124 23.78 -24.75 2.72
C LEU A 124 22.68 -25.63 3.31
N THR A 125 22.09 -25.20 4.42
CA THR A 125 21.01 -25.92 5.10
C THR A 125 19.74 -25.09 5.11
N LYS A 126 18.59 -25.78 5.24
CA LYS A 126 17.25 -25.16 5.31
C LYS A 126 17.03 -24.12 4.20
N ILE A 127 17.50 -24.42 2.99
CA ILE A 127 17.19 -23.63 1.80
C ILE A 127 15.68 -23.63 1.62
N ALA A 128 15.11 -22.46 1.35
CA ALA A 128 13.69 -22.33 1.09
C ALA A 128 13.25 -23.33 0.00
N ALA A 129 12.16 -24.05 0.25
CA ALA A 129 11.60 -24.97 -0.73
C ALA A 129 11.12 -24.20 -1.97
N MET A 130 11.10 -24.88 -3.12
CA MET A 130 10.51 -24.31 -4.32
C MET A 130 9.03 -24.01 -4.05
N PRO A 131 8.56 -22.76 -4.26
CA PRO A 131 7.18 -22.42 -4.00
C PRO A 131 6.22 -23.15 -4.94
N GLU A 132 5.00 -23.35 -4.49
CA GLU A 132 3.93 -23.90 -5.33
C GLU A 132 3.63 -22.96 -6.49
N LYS A 133 3.58 -23.50 -7.71
CA LYS A 133 3.15 -22.78 -8.90
C LYS A 133 1.62 -22.66 -8.91
N THR A 134 1.11 -21.51 -8.49
CA THR A 134 -0.33 -21.23 -8.38
C THR A 134 -0.95 -20.67 -9.65
N MET A 135 -0.13 -20.27 -10.62
CA MET A 135 -0.58 -19.67 -11.88
C MET A 135 -0.03 -20.42 -13.08
N SER A 136 -0.81 -20.47 -14.16
CA SER A 136 -0.36 -21.02 -15.45
C SER A 136 -0.91 -20.23 -16.63
N PHE A 137 -0.13 -20.16 -17.71
CA PHE A 137 -0.54 -19.52 -18.96
C PHE A 137 -0.78 -20.57 -20.05
N LYS A 138 -1.94 -20.49 -20.70
CA LYS A 138 -2.28 -21.30 -21.88
C LYS A 138 -2.56 -20.38 -23.08
N PRO A 139 -2.16 -20.75 -24.31
CA PRO A 139 -2.60 -20.05 -25.50
C PRO A 139 -4.13 -20.11 -25.63
N VAL A 140 -4.76 -19.00 -26.02
CA VAL A 140 -6.18 -19.02 -26.39
C VAL A 140 -6.30 -19.77 -27.73
N SER A 141 -7.01 -20.90 -27.74
CA SER A 141 -7.30 -21.60 -28.99
C SER A 141 -8.19 -20.70 -29.85
N SER A 142 -7.73 -20.33 -31.04
CA SER A 142 -8.63 -19.76 -32.05
C SER A 142 -9.71 -20.81 -32.36
N PRO A 143 -11.00 -20.43 -32.46
CA PRO A 143 -11.97 -21.35 -33.04
C PRO A 143 -11.46 -21.70 -34.44
N LYS A 144 -11.37 -23.01 -34.73
CA LYS A 144 -11.09 -23.47 -36.10
C LYS A 144 -12.24 -22.96 -36.96
N ASN A 145 -12.02 -21.88 -37.71
CA ASN A 145 -12.87 -21.58 -38.85
C ASN A 145 -12.84 -22.83 -39.73
N GLY A 146 -14.02 -23.39 -39.96
CA GLY A 146 -14.20 -24.61 -40.72
C GLY A 146 -13.48 -24.54 -42.06
N SER A 147 -12.92 -25.69 -42.44
CA SER A 147 -12.59 -26.09 -43.82
C SER A 147 -12.61 -25.00 -44.88
N SER A 148 -11.44 -24.64 -45.41
CA SER A 148 -11.33 -24.11 -46.77
C SER A 148 -12.10 -25.02 -47.73
N PRO A 149 -13.03 -24.52 -48.55
CA PRO A 149 -13.59 -25.33 -49.61
C PRO A 149 -12.56 -25.36 -50.74
N SER A 150 -11.95 -26.53 -50.92
CA SER A 150 -11.36 -26.90 -52.19
C SER A 150 -12.46 -26.99 -53.25
N ASP A 151 -12.19 -26.33 -54.35
CA ASP A 151 -12.80 -26.39 -55.67
C ASP A 151 -13.41 -27.75 -56.04
N SER A 152 -14.70 -27.79 -56.41
CA SER A 152 -15.30 -28.62 -57.48
C SER A 152 -16.84 -28.58 -57.45
N GLY A 153 -17.45 -28.32 -58.62
CA GLY A 153 -18.67 -29.02 -59.02
C GLY A 153 -19.95 -28.19 -59.16
N ILE A 154 -20.21 -27.73 -60.39
CA ILE A 154 -21.48 -27.20 -60.89
C ILE A 154 -22.59 -28.27 -60.77
N SER A 155 -23.77 -27.88 -60.29
CA SER A 155 -25.06 -28.41 -60.78
C SER A 155 -26.21 -27.44 -60.49
N LEU A 156 -26.85 -26.99 -61.56
CA LEU A 156 -28.14 -26.30 -61.63
C LEU A 156 -29.27 -27.26 -61.22
N ASP A 157 -30.23 -26.81 -60.41
CA ASP A 157 -31.66 -26.88 -60.77
C ASP A 157 -32.52 -26.05 -59.80
N SER A 158 -33.81 -26.01 -60.09
CA SER A 158 -34.74 -24.88 -60.05
C SER A 158 -35.81 -24.92 -58.94
N ASP A 159 -36.47 -23.77 -58.79
CA ASP A 159 -37.89 -23.54 -58.46
C ASP A 159 -38.45 -23.55 -57.00
N ARG A 160 -39.07 -22.38 -56.71
CA ARG A 160 -40.39 -22.11 -56.10
C ARG A 160 -40.58 -21.98 -54.57
N ASP A 161 -40.91 -20.74 -54.21
CA ASP A 161 -42.02 -20.24 -53.38
C ASP A 161 -42.57 -21.08 -52.22
N SER A 162 -42.58 -20.51 -51.01
CA SER A 162 -43.83 -20.19 -50.28
C SER A 162 -43.61 -19.46 -48.95
N VAL A 163 -44.59 -18.61 -48.65
CA VAL A 163 -44.73 -17.70 -47.49
C VAL A 163 -45.55 -18.36 -46.37
N SER A 164 -45.42 -17.82 -45.14
CA SER A 164 -46.26 -17.94 -43.92
C SER A 164 -45.67 -18.85 -42.82
N GLY A 165 -45.73 -18.55 -41.52
CA GLY A 165 -46.32 -17.48 -40.72
C GLY A 165 -46.46 -17.96 -39.25
N GLY A 166 -46.27 -17.07 -38.26
CA GLY A 166 -46.57 -17.28 -36.81
C GLY A 166 -45.67 -18.28 -36.08
N THR A 167 -45.36 -18.21 -34.79
CA THR A 167 -45.89 -17.47 -33.64
C THR A 167 -44.87 -17.61 -32.48
N ALA A 168 -44.89 -16.68 -31.54
CA ALA A 168 -44.01 -16.59 -30.39
C ALA A 168 -44.01 -17.83 -29.47
N SER A 169 -42.83 -18.19 -28.94
CA SER A 169 -42.74 -18.77 -27.60
C SER A 169 -41.42 -18.38 -26.93
N THR A 170 -41.58 -17.77 -25.77
CA THR A 170 -40.58 -17.43 -24.75
C THR A 170 -39.80 -18.65 -24.29
N THR A 171 -38.47 -18.62 -24.42
CA THR A 171 -37.56 -19.27 -23.48
C THR A 171 -36.30 -18.42 -23.33
N SER A 172 -35.87 -18.30 -22.08
CA SER A 172 -34.77 -17.50 -21.56
C SER A 172 -33.40 -17.97 -22.08
N ASP A 173 -32.66 -17.07 -22.73
CA ASP A 173 -31.24 -17.28 -23.02
C ASP A 173 -30.34 -16.46 -22.08
N PRO A 174 -29.22 -17.03 -21.60
CA PRO A 174 -28.29 -16.37 -20.70
C PRO A 174 -27.38 -15.39 -21.45
N ILE A 175 -27.36 -14.15 -20.96
CA ILE A 175 -26.29 -13.15 -20.99
C ILE A 175 -25.08 -13.51 -21.89
N ASP A 176 -25.17 -13.21 -23.18
CA ASP A 176 -24.01 -12.99 -24.05
C ASP A 176 -23.77 -11.49 -24.17
N ARG A 177 -23.32 -10.87 -23.08
CA ARG A 177 -22.74 -9.53 -23.12
C ARG A 177 -21.23 -9.71 -23.19
N LYS A 178 -20.66 -9.68 -24.41
CA LYS A 178 -19.25 -9.32 -24.59
C LYS A 178 -18.97 -8.11 -23.70
N PRO A 179 -18.05 -8.18 -22.72
CA PRO A 179 -17.70 -7.00 -21.95
C PRO A 179 -17.18 -5.97 -22.94
N ALA A 180 -17.76 -4.76 -22.90
CA ALA A 180 -17.23 -3.62 -23.64
C ALA A 180 -15.72 -3.56 -23.36
N SER A 181 -14.88 -3.60 -24.41
CA SER A 181 -13.44 -3.64 -24.22
C SER A 181 -13.02 -2.36 -23.50
N THR A 182 -12.67 -2.45 -22.23
CA THR A 182 -12.20 -1.31 -21.46
C THR A 182 -10.86 -0.87 -22.03
N ASN A 183 -10.64 0.44 -22.19
CA ASN A 183 -9.35 0.96 -22.63
C ASN A 183 -8.33 0.79 -21.48
N ALA A 184 -7.52 -0.26 -21.57
CA ALA A 184 -6.51 -0.62 -20.58
C ALA A 184 -5.43 0.45 -20.34
N ALA A 185 -5.36 1.49 -21.19
CA ALA A 185 -4.48 2.64 -20.99
C ALA A 185 -5.05 3.69 -20.01
N ILE A 186 -6.36 3.65 -19.76
CA ILE A 186 -7.08 4.63 -18.92
C ILE A 186 -7.50 4.03 -17.59
N GLN A 187 -7.96 2.78 -17.63
CA GLN A 187 -8.51 2.08 -16.48
C GLN A 187 -8.11 0.60 -16.52
N PRO A 188 -8.13 -0.11 -15.39
CA PRO A 188 -7.82 -1.52 -15.39
C PRO A 188 -8.77 -2.35 -16.26
N PRO A 189 -8.36 -3.58 -16.63
CA PRO A 189 -9.26 -4.56 -17.23
C PRO A 189 -10.52 -4.78 -16.39
N SER A 190 -11.63 -5.11 -17.03
CA SER A 190 -12.94 -5.24 -16.37
C SER A 190 -12.99 -6.25 -15.22
N PHE A 191 -12.09 -7.23 -15.19
CA PHE A 191 -11.98 -8.21 -14.10
C PHE A 191 -11.28 -7.65 -12.84
N VAL A 192 -10.54 -6.55 -12.94
CA VAL A 192 -9.90 -5.91 -11.78
C VAL A 192 -10.82 -4.79 -11.27
N GLN A 193 -11.75 -5.17 -10.39
CA GLN A 193 -12.70 -4.25 -9.76
C GLN A 193 -12.43 -4.11 -8.26
N PRO A 194 -12.81 -2.97 -7.65
CA PRO A 194 -12.89 -2.87 -6.20
C PRO A 194 -13.87 -3.88 -5.62
N HIS A 195 -13.83 -4.05 -4.30
CA HIS A 195 -14.86 -4.83 -3.62
C HIS A 195 -16.28 -4.33 -3.99
N PRO A 196 -17.25 -5.24 -4.18
CA PRO A 196 -18.65 -4.85 -4.43
C PRO A 196 -19.21 -3.97 -3.30
N PRO A 197 -20.16 -3.05 -3.60
CA PRO A 197 -20.83 -2.80 -4.88
C PRO A 197 -20.10 -1.82 -5.81
N TYR A 198 -18.87 -1.43 -5.48
CA TYR A 198 -18.16 -0.37 -6.19
C TYR A 198 -17.63 -0.84 -7.55
N HIS A 199 -17.46 0.11 -8.46
CA HIS A 199 -16.83 -0.11 -9.76
C HIS A 199 -15.75 0.94 -10.01
N VAL A 200 -14.77 0.60 -10.85
CA VAL A 200 -13.79 1.60 -11.28
C VAL A 200 -14.45 2.60 -12.21
N TYR A 201 -14.34 3.87 -11.87
CA TYR A 201 -14.77 5.02 -12.64
C TYR A 201 -13.53 5.80 -13.13
N PRO A 202 -13.34 5.98 -14.44
CA PRO A 202 -12.24 6.75 -14.99
C PRO A 202 -12.58 8.26 -14.90
N ALA A 203 -12.31 8.88 -13.75
CA ALA A 203 -12.59 10.29 -13.53
C ALA A 203 -11.66 11.17 -14.37
N LYS A 204 -12.23 12.12 -15.12
CA LYS A 204 -11.42 13.07 -15.90
C LYS A 204 -10.80 14.11 -14.97
N ILE A 205 -9.54 14.46 -15.21
CA ILE A 205 -8.89 15.58 -14.52
C ILE A 205 -9.52 16.88 -15.04
N HIS A 206 -10.24 17.59 -14.17
CA HIS A 206 -10.79 18.90 -14.45
C HIS A 206 -9.69 19.96 -14.35
N THR A 207 -8.91 19.96 -13.26
CA THR A 207 -7.68 20.76 -13.12
C THR A 207 -6.60 19.98 -12.37
N ALA A 208 -5.34 20.33 -12.62
CA ALA A 208 -4.20 19.88 -11.82
C ALA A 208 -3.19 21.02 -11.69
N ARG A 209 -2.65 21.23 -10.48
CA ARG A 209 -1.61 22.24 -10.21
C ARG A 209 -0.65 21.78 -9.14
N GLU A 210 0.58 22.27 -9.19
CA GLU A 210 1.54 22.07 -8.10
C GLU A 210 1.22 23.05 -6.96
N LEU A 211 1.14 22.55 -5.72
CA LEU A 211 0.87 23.33 -4.52
C LEU A 211 2.16 23.85 -3.86
N THR A 212 3.25 23.11 -4.04
CA THR A 212 4.58 23.46 -3.52
C THR A 212 5.32 24.32 -4.53
N LYS A 213 6.24 25.17 -4.04
CA LYS A 213 7.08 26.02 -4.92
C LYS A 213 8.42 25.35 -5.20
N ASP A 214 9.11 25.87 -6.21
CA ASP A 214 10.48 25.46 -6.52
C ASP A 214 11.39 25.54 -5.28
N GLY A 215 12.16 24.48 -5.05
CA GLY A 215 13.01 24.33 -3.87
C GLY A 215 12.35 23.60 -2.69
N ALA A 216 11.05 23.30 -2.74
CA ALA A 216 10.41 22.38 -1.81
C ALA A 216 11.08 21.00 -1.85
N GLU A 217 11.29 20.38 -0.68
CA GLU A 217 11.90 19.04 -0.62
C GLU A 217 10.95 17.97 -1.16
N LYS A 218 9.64 18.17 -1.04
CA LYS A 218 8.63 17.25 -1.56
C LYS A 218 7.63 18.02 -2.40
N ARG A 219 7.45 17.57 -3.64
CA ARG A 219 6.44 18.10 -4.56
C ARG A 219 5.06 17.62 -4.11
N THR A 220 4.09 18.52 -4.10
CA THR A 220 2.69 18.20 -3.80
C THR A 220 1.80 18.76 -4.88
N TYR A 221 0.92 17.94 -5.43
CA TYR A 221 -0.03 18.33 -6.47
C TYR A 221 -1.46 18.31 -5.94
N HIS A 222 -2.26 19.26 -6.41
CA HIS A 222 -3.69 19.32 -6.23
C HIS A 222 -4.40 18.89 -7.51
N PHE A 223 -5.52 18.19 -7.36
CA PHE A 223 -6.35 17.73 -8.47
C PHE A 223 -7.81 18.00 -8.20
N ASP A 224 -8.49 18.55 -9.20
CA ASP A 224 -9.96 18.53 -9.31
C ASP A 224 -10.33 17.38 -10.25
N LEU A 225 -11.11 16.42 -9.77
CA LEU A 225 -11.54 15.26 -10.54
C LEU A 225 -13.03 15.36 -10.81
N ASP A 226 -13.41 15.25 -12.08
CA ASP A 226 -14.79 15.29 -12.53
C ASP A 226 -15.44 13.92 -12.29
N ILE A 227 -16.47 13.92 -11.43
CA ILE A 227 -17.30 12.78 -11.06
C ILE A 227 -18.78 13.01 -11.43
N THR A 228 -19.05 13.89 -12.38
CA THR A 228 -20.43 14.23 -12.80
C THR A 228 -21.22 12.98 -13.19
N ASP A 229 -20.60 12.09 -13.96
CA ASP A 229 -21.20 10.83 -14.41
C ASP A 229 -20.86 9.64 -13.50
N TYR A 230 -20.35 9.88 -12.29
CA TYR A 230 -20.12 8.81 -11.32
C TYR A 230 -21.49 8.26 -10.87
N PRO A 231 -21.70 6.93 -10.95
CA PRO A 231 -23.01 6.33 -10.72
C PRO A 231 -23.51 6.61 -9.30
N GLU A 232 -24.82 6.81 -9.16
CA GLU A 232 -25.45 6.87 -7.84
C GLU A 232 -25.33 5.49 -7.17
N GLU A 233 -24.70 5.46 -6.00
CA GLU A 233 -24.58 4.27 -5.17
C GLU A 233 -25.61 4.37 -4.03
N ASP A 234 -26.39 3.29 -3.82
CA ASP A 234 -27.53 3.26 -2.91
C ASP A 234 -27.25 3.98 -1.56
N GLY A 235 -27.84 5.17 -1.43
CA GLY A 235 -27.87 5.95 -0.19
C GLY A 235 -26.54 6.56 0.29
N THR A 236 -25.45 6.48 -0.48
CA THR A 236 -24.16 7.01 -0.02
C THR A 236 -23.48 7.85 -1.11
N ASP A 237 -23.39 9.17 -0.93
CA ASP A 237 -22.58 10.08 -1.78
C ASP A 237 -21.19 10.36 -1.18
N PHE A 238 -20.28 10.99 -1.93
CA PHE A 238 -19.03 11.56 -1.43
C PHE A 238 -19.31 12.64 -0.39
N LYS A 239 -18.53 12.67 0.69
CA LYS A 239 -18.72 13.56 1.83
C LYS A 239 -17.40 14.20 2.25
N VAL A 240 -17.48 15.31 2.97
CA VAL A 240 -16.30 15.95 3.57
C VAL A 240 -15.53 14.95 4.44
N GLY A 241 -14.22 14.87 4.24
CA GLY A 241 -13.30 13.89 4.84
C GLY A 241 -13.56 12.44 4.45
N GLY A 242 -14.42 12.18 3.47
CA GLY A 242 -14.40 10.91 2.76
C GLY A 242 -13.07 10.69 2.04
N ALA A 243 -12.90 9.50 1.48
CA ALA A 243 -11.73 9.15 0.70
C ALA A 243 -12.13 8.50 -0.63
N ILE A 244 -11.21 8.53 -1.58
CA ILE A 244 -11.27 7.73 -2.81
C ILE A 244 -10.25 6.61 -2.75
N GLY A 245 -10.57 5.47 -3.36
CA GLY A 245 -9.59 4.47 -3.75
C GLY A 245 -9.19 4.68 -5.21
N VAL A 246 -7.90 4.53 -5.52
CA VAL A 246 -7.35 4.72 -6.86
C VAL A 246 -6.61 3.47 -7.29
N MET A 247 -6.96 2.94 -8.46
CA MET A 247 -6.24 1.84 -9.09
C MET A 247 -5.06 2.42 -9.87
N ALA A 248 -3.92 2.66 -9.23
CA ALA A 248 -2.76 3.21 -9.94
C ALA A 248 -2.00 2.09 -10.68
N PRO A 249 -1.79 2.18 -12.01
CA PRO A 249 -0.99 1.20 -12.72
C PRO A 249 0.51 1.35 -12.42
N ASN A 250 1.26 0.26 -12.60
CA ASN A 250 2.72 0.36 -12.72
C ASN A 250 3.09 1.24 -13.91
N CYS A 251 4.27 1.88 -13.85
CA CYS A 251 4.75 2.69 -14.96
C CYS A 251 5.08 1.80 -16.18
N ASP A 252 4.66 2.22 -17.37
CA ASP A 252 4.91 1.50 -18.62
C ASP A 252 6.39 1.17 -18.83
N LEU A 253 7.30 2.09 -18.47
CA LEU A 253 8.74 1.86 -18.56
C LEU A 253 9.21 0.73 -17.63
N THR A 254 8.62 0.63 -16.43
CA THR A 254 8.92 -0.46 -15.48
C THR A 254 8.35 -1.79 -15.97
N VAL A 255 7.16 -1.78 -16.56
CA VAL A 255 6.53 -2.97 -17.14
C VAL A 255 7.34 -3.50 -18.31
N GLU A 256 7.74 -2.62 -19.24
CA GLU A 256 8.60 -2.99 -20.37
C GLU A 256 9.95 -3.53 -19.89
N ASP A 257 10.56 -2.88 -18.89
CA ASP A 257 11.84 -3.31 -18.34
C ASP A 257 11.78 -4.72 -17.72
N VAL A 258 10.72 -5.03 -16.96
CA VAL A 258 10.52 -6.38 -16.41
C VAL A 258 10.27 -7.39 -17.52
N LEU A 259 9.46 -7.06 -18.53
CA LEU A 259 9.22 -7.95 -19.68
C LEU A 259 10.49 -8.20 -20.51
N ASP A 260 11.33 -7.18 -20.68
CA ASP A 260 12.64 -7.28 -21.32
C ASP A 260 13.57 -8.19 -20.49
N ALA A 261 13.66 -7.99 -19.17
CA ALA A 261 14.52 -8.79 -18.28
C ALA A 261 14.09 -10.27 -18.19
N LEU A 262 12.78 -10.55 -18.30
CA LEU A 262 12.22 -11.90 -18.41
C LEU A 262 12.30 -12.50 -19.82
N MET A 263 12.95 -11.80 -20.77
CA MET A 263 13.10 -12.24 -22.16
C MET A 263 11.77 -12.55 -22.86
N VAL A 264 10.68 -11.87 -22.48
CA VAL A 264 9.36 -12.04 -23.11
C VAL A 264 9.36 -11.34 -24.47
N PRO A 265 9.20 -12.06 -25.60
CA PRO A 265 9.21 -11.45 -26.92
C PRO A 265 8.12 -10.38 -27.08
N ARG A 266 8.43 -9.26 -27.74
CA ARG A 266 7.52 -8.12 -27.90
C ARG A 266 6.15 -8.52 -28.47
N PHE A 267 6.12 -9.41 -29.46
CA PHE A 267 4.88 -9.89 -30.09
C PHE A 267 3.99 -10.77 -29.19
N LEU A 268 4.49 -11.22 -28.02
CA LEU A 268 3.72 -12.00 -27.05
C LEU A 268 3.20 -11.17 -25.86
N ARG A 269 3.67 -9.93 -25.68
CA ARG A 269 3.34 -9.09 -24.51
C ARG A 269 1.85 -8.76 -24.46
N ASP A 270 1.30 -8.43 -25.62
CA ASP A 270 -0.08 -7.99 -25.84
C ASP A 270 -0.97 -9.10 -26.46
N LYS A 271 -0.42 -10.30 -26.66
CA LYS A 271 -1.18 -11.42 -27.22
C LYS A 271 -2.12 -12.02 -26.14
N PRO A 272 -3.41 -12.22 -26.44
CA PRO A 272 -4.33 -12.86 -25.51
C PRO A 272 -3.83 -14.24 -25.06
N LEU A 273 -3.89 -14.48 -23.75
CA LEU A 273 -3.60 -15.75 -23.11
C LEU A 273 -4.72 -16.08 -22.11
N LEU A 274 -4.94 -17.37 -21.88
CA LEU A 274 -5.77 -17.86 -20.79
C LEU A 274 -4.90 -17.98 -19.54
N LEU A 275 -5.22 -17.18 -18.52
CA LEU A 275 -4.68 -17.31 -17.18
C LEU A 275 -5.56 -18.29 -16.40
N SER A 276 -4.95 -19.31 -15.80
CA SER A 276 -5.61 -20.19 -14.82
C SER A 276 -4.88 -20.10 -13.48
N THR A 277 -5.61 -19.88 -12.38
CA THR A 277 -5.08 -19.91 -11.00
C THR A 277 -5.63 -21.11 -10.23
N THR A 278 -4.86 -21.66 -9.30
CA THR A 278 -5.28 -22.81 -8.46
C THR A 278 -5.93 -22.39 -7.14
N LYS A 279 -5.64 -21.18 -6.68
CA LYS A 279 -6.15 -20.58 -5.43
C LYS A 279 -5.86 -19.08 -5.43
N GLY A 280 -6.31 -18.40 -4.37
CA GLY A 280 -6.06 -17.00 -4.14
C GLY A 280 -7.09 -16.10 -4.79
N ARG A 281 -6.86 -14.79 -4.67
CA ARG A 281 -7.69 -13.76 -5.29
C ARG A 281 -7.12 -13.27 -6.63
N TYR A 282 -5.83 -13.52 -6.89
CA TYR A 282 -5.16 -13.08 -8.10
C TYR A 282 -5.93 -13.50 -9.38
N PRO A 283 -6.02 -12.64 -10.42
CA PRO A 283 -5.38 -11.33 -10.60
C PRO A 283 -6.12 -10.15 -9.96
N THR A 284 -7.11 -10.42 -9.11
CA THR A 284 -7.85 -9.38 -8.39
C THR A 284 -7.34 -9.24 -6.96
N VAL A 285 -7.58 -8.07 -6.37
CA VAL A 285 -7.29 -7.82 -4.94
C VAL A 285 -8.47 -8.24 -4.07
N TRP A 286 -9.69 -8.15 -4.60
CA TRP A 286 -10.93 -8.46 -3.91
C TRP A 286 -11.69 -9.61 -4.54
N GLY A 287 -12.64 -10.16 -3.79
CA GLY A 287 -13.43 -11.33 -4.15
C GLY A 287 -13.07 -12.55 -3.31
N GLU A 288 -13.76 -13.64 -3.59
CA GLU A 288 -13.55 -14.92 -2.93
C GLU A 288 -12.17 -15.51 -3.26
N ASP A 289 -11.61 -16.23 -2.29
CA ASP A 289 -10.38 -17.01 -2.46
C ASP A 289 -10.73 -18.31 -3.19
N MET A 290 -10.59 -18.30 -4.51
CA MET A 290 -11.01 -19.41 -5.37
C MET A 290 -10.18 -19.47 -6.66
N PRO A 291 -10.07 -20.65 -7.30
CA PRO A 291 -9.51 -20.77 -8.65
C PRO A 291 -10.21 -19.85 -9.64
N ARG A 292 -9.44 -19.25 -10.57
CA ARG A 292 -9.96 -18.36 -11.62
C ARG A 292 -9.41 -18.75 -12.97
N GLU A 293 -10.25 -18.65 -13.99
CA GLU A 293 -9.83 -18.71 -15.39
C GLU A 293 -10.34 -17.47 -16.13
N LEU A 294 -9.44 -16.73 -16.78
CA LEU A 294 -9.79 -15.56 -17.56
C LEU A 294 -8.80 -15.29 -18.69
N VAL A 295 -9.26 -14.55 -19.70
CA VAL A 295 -8.43 -14.12 -20.82
C VAL A 295 -7.86 -12.73 -20.51
N THR A 296 -6.54 -12.58 -20.68
CA THR A 296 -5.80 -11.33 -20.43
C THR A 296 -4.51 -11.31 -21.26
N THR A 297 -3.63 -10.34 -21.03
CA THR A 297 -2.30 -10.25 -21.63
C THR A 297 -1.22 -10.19 -20.56
N ARG A 298 0.03 -10.50 -20.93
CA ARG A 298 1.17 -10.38 -20.00
C ARG A 298 1.35 -8.93 -19.54
N ARG A 299 1.16 -7.98 -20.46
CA ARG A 299 1.20 -6.55 -20.15
C ARG A 299 0.18 -6.19 -19.08
N GLU A 300 -1.09 -6.54 -19.26
CA GLU A 300 -2.15 -6.22 -18.30
C GLU A 300 -1.87 -6.75 -16.89
N LEU A 301 -1.34 -7.98 -16.78
CA LEU A 301 -0.98 -8.59 -15.49
C LEU A 301 0.11 -7.78 -14.75
N LEU A 302 1.12 -7.28 -15.46
CA LEU A 302 2.17 -6.45 -14.87
C LEU A 302 1.75 -4.99 -14.69
N THR A 303 0.90 -4.45 -15.55
CA THR A 303 0.44 -3.05 -15.45
C THR A 303 -0.54 -2.88 -14.29
N TRP A 304 -1.51 -3.79 -14.13
CA TRP A 304 -2.67 -3.58 -13.26
C TRP A 304 -2.81 -4.56 -12.09
N CYS A 305 -2.16 -5.73 -12.16
CA CYS A 305 -2.48 -6.83 -11.24
C CYS A 305 -1.34 -7.16 -10.27
N THR A 306 -0.08 -6.85 -10.61
CA THR A 306 1.11 -7.30 -9.86
C THR A 306 1.90 -6.11 -9.32
N ASP A 307 2.28 -6.14 -8.05
CA ASP A 307 3.15 -5.11 -7.49
C ASP A 307 4.63 -5.41 -7.81
N LEU A 308 5.32 -4.43 -8.41
CA LEU A 308 6.71 -4.58 -8.87
C LEU A 308 7.73 -3.84 -7.99
N GLN A 309 7.30 -3.03 -7.02
CA GLN A 309 8.22 -2.12 -6.32
C GLN A 309 7.87 -1.77 -4.86
N SER A 310 6.71 -2.19 -4.35
CA SER A 310 6.23 -1.80 -3.02
C SER A 310 6.49 -2.86 -1.94
N TYR A 311 6.95 -4.06 -2.31
CA TYR A 311 7.18 -5.15 -1.37
C TYR A 311 8.65 -5.57 -1.33
N PRO A 312 9.21 -5.85 -0.13
CA PRO A 312 10.57 -6.34 0.00
C PRO A 312 10.69 -7.80 -0.52
N PRO A 313 11.84 -8.18 -1.13
CA PRO A 313 12.05 -9.52 -1.67
C PRO A 313 11.86 -10.64 -0.64
N THR A 314 11.16 -11.71 -1.00
CA THR A 314 10.90 -12.86 -0.12
C THR A 314 11.83 -14.03 -0.45
N LYS A 315 12.05 -14.95 0.49
CA LYS A 315 12.85 -16.17 0.21
C LYS A 315 12.27 -17.03 -0.91
N PRO A 316 10.94 -17.24 -1.02
CA PRO A 316 10.34 -17.92 -2.17
C PRO A 316 10.68 -17.26 -3.51
N LEU A 317 10.63 -15.93 -3.59
CA LEU A 317 11.02 -15.19 -4.79
C LEU A 317 12.50 -15.44 -5.14
N LEU A 318 13.40 -15.34 -4.16
CA LEU A 318 14.82 -15.61 -4.38
C LEU A 318 15.08 -17.07 -4.79
N ARG A 319 14.31 -18.02 -4.23
CA ARG A 319 14.39 -19.43 -4.59
C ARG A 319 13.96 -19.70 -6.03
N VAL A 320 12.93 -19.02 -6.53
CA VAL A 320 12.53 -19.09 -7.94
C VAL A 320 13.62 -18.52 -8.84
N LEU A 321 14.20 -17.37 -8.50
CA LEU A 321 15.31 -16.81 -9.26
C LEU A 321 16.50 -17.77 -9.30
N ALA A 322 16.83 -18.41 -8.17
CA ALA A 322 17.93 -19.37 -8.08
C ALA A 322 17.73 -20.58 -9.00
N GLU A 323 16.49 -21.07 -9.15
CA GLU A 323 16.19 -22.22 -10.02
C GLU A 323 16.48 -21.91 -11.48
N HIS A 324 16.19 -20.68 -11.89
CA HIS A 324 16.23 -20.23 -13.28
C HIS A 324 17.49 -19.41 -13.63
N ALA A 325 18.45 -19.33 -12.71
CA ALA A 325 19.76 -18.72 -12.93
C ALA A 325 20.69 -19.68 -13.69
N ALA A 326 21.16 -19.25 -14.86
CA ALA A 326 22.12 -20.01 -15.67
C ALA A 326 23.58 -19.83 -15.22
N ASP A 327 23.91 -18.70 -14.58
CA ASP A 327 25.23 -18.49 -13.99
C ASP A 327 25.30 -19.14 -12.61
N GLU A 328 26.30 -20.00 -12.42
CA GLU A 328 26.46 -20.77 -11.18
C GLU A 328 26.78 -19.88 -9.97
N ASN A 329 27.46 -18.73 -10.16
CA ASN A 329 27.76 -17.81 -9.06
C ASN A 329 26.49 -17.08 -8.61
N GLU A 330 25.70 -16.57 -9.55
CA GLU A 330 24.39 -15.97 -9.27
C GLU A 330 23.48 -16.96 -8.54
N LYS A 331 23.40 -18.19 -9.04
CA LYS A 331 22.64 -19.28 -8.41
C LYS A 331 23.09 -19.53 -6.97
N LYS A 332 24.39 -19.68 -6.73
CA LYS A 332 24.95 -19.88 -5.38
C LYS A 332 24.60 -18.74 -4.44
N ILE A 333 24.69 -17.48 -4.90
CA ILE A 333 24.33 -16.30 -4.10
C ILE A 333 22.83 -16.31 -3.77
N LEU A 334 21.96 -16.58 -4.73
CA LEU A 334 20.51 -16.65 -4.52
C LEU A 334 20.12 -17.80 -3.57
N MET A 335 20.76 -18.97 -3.70
CA MET A 335 20.59 -20.10 -2.79
C MET A 335 21.06 -19.76 -1.38
N PHE A 336 22.19 -19.07 -1.25
CA PHE A 336 22.68 -18.58 0.04
C PHE A 336 21.68 -17.62 0.67
N LEU A 337 21.19 -16.61 -0.05
CA LEU A 337 20.22 -15.64 0.47
C LEU A 337 18.89 -16.27 0.92
N CYS A 338 18.50 -17.42 0.38
CA CYS A 338 17.31 -18.16 0.81
C CYS A 338 17.60 -19.36 1.75
N SER A 339 18.84 -19.52 2.25
CA SER A 339 19.25 -20.54 3.22
C SER A 339 19.15 -20.09 4.69
N ALA A 340 19.52 -20.96 5.64
CA ALA A 340 19.74 -20.59 7.03
C ALA A 340 21.01 -19.77 7.22
N GLU A 341 22.09 -20.13 6.52
CA GLU A 341 23.40 -19.50 6.64
C GLU A 341 23.39 -18.05 6.12
N GLY A 342 22.56 -17.76 5.11
CA GLY A 342 22.38 -16.41 4.58
C GLY A 342 21.37 -15.54 5.33
N GLN A 343 20.79 -16.00 6.44
CA GLN A 343 19.71 -15.28 7.13
C GLN A 343 20.09 -13.85 7.52
N GLY A 344 21.32 -13.61 8.00
CA GLY A 344 21.78 -12.27 8.36
C GLY A 344 21.83 -11.32 7.16
N VAL A 345 22.37 -11.81 6.03
CA VAL A 345 22.46 -11.04 4.79
C VAL A 345 21.07 -10.83 4.18
N PHE A 346 20.18 -11.82 4.24
CA PHE A 346 18.79 -11.69 3.81
C PHE A 346 18.01 -10.65 4.63
N CYS A 347 18.24 -10.58 5.94
CA CYS A 347 17.69 -9.52 6.77
C CYS A 347 18.18 -8.15 6.30
N ASP A 348 19.50 -7.97 6.12
CA ASP A 348 20.05 -6.71 5.61
C ASP A 348 19.52 -6.38 4.20
N PHE A 349 19.31 -7.39 3.35
CA PHE A 349 18.73 -7.25 2.00
C PHE A 349 17.32 -6.66 2.00
N ARG A 350 16.55 -6.91 3.06
CA ARG A 350 15.20 -6.38 3.24
C ARG A 350 15.16 -5.05 3.99
N THR A 351 16.32 -4.52 4.39
CA THR A 351 16.40 -3.28 5.18
C THR A 351 16.58 -2.06 4.30
N GLY A 352 15.75 -1.04 4.52
CA GLY A 352 15.78 0.20 3.74
C GLY A 352 14.64 0.27 2.71
N PRO A 353 14.80 1.07 1.64
CA PRO A 353 13.78 1.13 0.59
C PRO A 353 13.62 -0.23 -0.09
N HIS A 354 12.37 -0.61 -0.37
CA HIS A 354 12.07 -1.93 -0.93
C HIS A 354 12.81 -2.16 -2.25
N ILE A 355 13.52 -3.28 -2.39
CA ILE A 355 14.16 -3.64 -3.65
C ILE A 355 13.08 -4.01 -4.66
N THR A 356 13.15 -3.45 -5.87
CA THR A 356 12.13 -3.71 -6.91
C THR A 356 12.38 -5.02 -7.64
N VAL A 357 11.34 -5.57 -8.26
CA VAL A 357 11.46 -6.77 -9.11
C VAL A 357 12.41 -6.51 -10.28
N SER A 358 12.31 -5.33 -10.91
CA SER A 358 13.26 -4.89 -11.95
C SER A 358 14.70 -4.93 -11.42
N GLN A 359 14.96 -4.33 -10.26
CA GLN A 359 16.30 -4.31 -9.66
C GLN A 359 16.85 -5.71 -9.37
N LEU A 360 16.01 -6.65 -8.90
CA LEU A 360 16.40 -8.05 -8.71
C LEU A 360 16.81 -8.72 -10.02
N LEU A 361 16.01 -8.59 -11.07
CA LEU A 361 16.28 -9.22 -12.36
C LEU A 361 17.53 -8.64 -13.03
N HIS A 362 17.79 -7.34 -12.85
CA HIS A 362 19.04 -6.71 -13.32
C HIS A 362 20.26 -7.07 -12.48
N ALA A 363 20.07 -7.36 -11.19
CA ALA A 363 21.16 -7.77 -10.32
C ALA A 363 21.63 -9.20 -10.59
N PHE A 364 20.70 -10.08 -10.99
CA PHE A 364 20.93 -11.47 -11.36
C PHE A 364 20.50 -11.71 -12.83
N PRO A 365 21.22 -11.14 -13.81
CA PRO A 365 20.80 -11.12 -15.21
C PRO A 365 20.73 -12.51 -15.87
N SER A 366 21.36 -13.55 -15.31
CA SER A 366 21.27 -14.91 -15.84
C SER A 366 19.97 -15.62 -15.44
N SER A 367 19.19 -15.05 -14.52
CA SER A 367 17.95 -15.61 -14.00
C SER A 367 16.74 -15.20 -14.84
N HIS A 368 16.17 -16.15 -15.58
CA HIS A 368 15.01 -15.90 -16.45
C HIS A 368 13.81 -16.81 -16.09
N PRO A 369 13.16 -16.59 -14.92
CA PRO A 369 12.04 -17.42 -14.53
C PRO A 369 10.85 -17.26 -15.49
N PRO A 370 10.09 -18.34 -15.76
CA PRO A 370 8.80 -18.24 -16.41
C PRO A 370 7.90 -17.24 -15.68
N MET A 371 7.25 -16.37 -16.43
CA MET A 371 6.47 -15.28 -15.86
C MET A 371 5.34 -15.77 -14.93
N ASP A 372 4.65 -16.85 -15.26
CA ASP A 372 3.59 -17.41 -14.42
C ASP A 372 4.10 -17.94 -13.07
N GLU A 373 5.30 -18.51 -13.04
CA GLU A 373 5.98 -18.95 -11.82
C GLU A 373 6.48 -17.77 -10.97
N LEU A 374 7.03 -16.74 -11.62
CA LEU A 374 7.40 -15.49 -10.94
C LEU A 374 6.17 -14.84 -10.29
N LEU A 375 5.07 -14.69 -11.04
CA LEU A 375 3.83 -14.09 -10.56
C LEU A 375 3.20 -14.87 -9.39
N SER A 376 3.42 -16.18 -9.32
CA SER A 376 2.98 -17.02 -8.19
C SER A 376 3.62 -16.60 -6.86
N CYS A 377 4.74 -15.86 -6.89
CA CYS A 377 5.47 -15.38 -5.70
C CYS A 377 5.27 -13.88 -5.41
N LEU A 378 4.74 -13.11 -6.36
CA LEU A 378 4.58 -11.67 -6.24
C LEU A 378 3.23 -11.30 -5.61
N GLN A 379 3.19 -10.11 -5.01
CA GLN A 379 1.97 -9.61 -4.38
C GLN A 379 1.06 -8.93 -5.40
N PRO A 380 -0.27 -9.00 -5.22
CA PRO A 380 -1.20 -8.22 -6.02
C PRO A 380 -0.97 -6.71 -5.88
N LEU A 381 -1.27 -5.96 -6.94
CA LEU A 381 -1.17 -4.51 -6.93
C LEU A 381 -2.36 -3.88 -6.20
N MET A 382 -2.13 -3.38 -4.99
CA MET A 382 -3.19 -2.79 -4.16
C MET A 382 -3.66 -1.42 -4.67
N PRO A 383 -4.94 -1.04 -4.49
CA PRO A 383 -5.36 0.36 -4.64
C PRO A 383 -4.66 1.26 -3.63
N ARG A 384 -4.58 2.57 -3.92
CA ARG A 384 -4.09 3.58 -2.97
C ARG A 384 -5.24 4.54 -2.62
N PHE A 385 -5.36 4.88 -1.34
CA PHE A 385 -6.44 5.72 -0.83
C PHE A 385 -6.00 7.16 -0.60
N TYR A 386 -6.87 8.12 -0.90
CA TYR A 386 -6.61 9.54 -0.74
C TYR A 386 -7.83 10.25 -0.15
N SER A 387 -7.60 11.10 0.83
CA SER A 387 -8.67 11.87 1.48
C SER A 387 -9.11 13.05 0.61
N LEU A 388 -10.42 13.30 0.60
CA LEU A 388 -11.01 14.45 -0.07
C LEU A 388 -10.65 15.74 0.66
N SER A 389 -10.36 16.80 -0.10
CA SER A 389 -9.90 18.11 0.38
C SER A 389 -10.88 19.27 0.15
N ASN A 390 -12.10 18.94 -0.28
CA ASN A 390 -13.22 19.85 -0.46
C ASN A 390 -14.50 19.29 0.17
N ASP A 391 -15.57 20.09 0.16
CA ASP A 391 -16.94 19.57 0.29
C ASP A 391 -17.50 19.22 -1.10
N PRO A 392 -17.72 17.92 -1.41
CA PRO A 392 -18.28 17.49 -2.69
C PRO A 392 -19.68 18.03 -2.96
N HIS A 393 -20.48 18.36 -1.93
CA HIS A 393 -21.82 18.92 -2.09
C HIS A 393 -21.79 20.41 -2.47
N GLU A 394 -20.65 21.07 -2.37
CA GLU A 394 -20.52 22.49 -2.68
C GLU A 394 -19.78 22.72 -3.99
N SER A 395 -19.05 21.71 -4.45
CA SER A 395 -18.17 21.79 -5.62
C SER A 395 -18.94 21.63 -6.93
N PHE A 396 -20.10 22.30 -7.00
CA PHE A 396 -20.90 22.52 -8.18
C PHE A 396 -20.44 23.83 -8.83
N GLN A 397 -19.47 23.76 -9.74
CA GLN A 397 -19.20 24.93 -10.57
C GLN A 397 -20.31 25.07 -11.62
N ILE A 398 -21.18 26.08 -11.45
CA ILE A 398 -22.03 26.60 -12.52
C ILE A 398 -21.16 27.50 -13.40
N ARG A 399 -20.20 26.92 -14.13
CA ARG A 399 -19.42 27.68 -15.12
C ARG A 399 -20.10 27.72 -16.49
N ASP A 400 -20.85 26.69 -16.87
CA ASP A 400 -21.40 26.52 -18.23
C ASP A 400 -22.90 26.15 -18.27
N GLN A 401 -23.71 26.55 -17.27
CA GLN A 401 -25.12 26.11 -17.09
C GLN A 401 -25.32 24.58 -16.93
N LYS A 402 -24.23 23.82 -16.89
CA LYS A 402 -24.19 22.38 -16.55
C LYS A 402 -23.69 22.19 -15.13
N GLN A 403 -24.27 21.25 -14.40
CA GLN A 403 -23.80 20.87 -13.06
C GLN A 403 -22.61 19.93 -13.21
N HIS A 404 -21.41 20.41 -12.90
CA HIS A 404 -20.23 19.54 -12.73
C HIS A 404 -20.13 19.13 -11.26
N ARG A 405 -19.96 17.84 -10.98
CA ARG A 405 -19.62 17.35 -9.63
C ARG A 405 -18.11 17.17 -9.57
N LEU A 406 -17.43 17.96 -8.75
CA LEU A 406 -15.97 17.89 -8.59
C LEU A 406 -15.59 17.39 -7.19
N ILE A 407 -14.60 16.50 -7.15
CA ILE A 407 -13.90 16.14 -5.91
C ILE A 407 -12.46 16.59 -5.99
N GLU A 408 -11.92 17.06 -4.86
CA GLU A 408 -10.57 17.62 -4.81
C GLU A 408 -9.68 16.76 -3.92
N ILE A 409 -8.44 16.51 -4.34
CA ILE A 409 -7.44 15.80 -3.54
C ILE A 409 -6.08 16.51 -3.59
N ALA A 410 -5.24 16.26 -2.59
CA ALA A 410 -3.82 16.60 -2.64
C ALA A 410 -2.96 15.34 -2.53
N VAL A 411 -1.89 15.29 -3.32
CA VAL A 411 -0.97 14.16 -3.39
C VAL A 411 0.46 14.66 -3.29
N THR A 412 1.14 14.32 -2.19
CA THR A 412 2.59 14.52 -2.08
C THR A 412 3.32 13.36 -2.75
N ILE A 413 4.34 13.68 -3.55
CA ILE A 413 5.11 12.66 -4.26
C ILE A 413 6.06 11.96 -3.30
N HIS A 414 5.87 10.65 -3.16
CA HIS A 414 6.83 9.80 -2.47
C HIS A 414 7.99 9.49 -3.40
N GLU A 415 9.19 9.89 -2.99
CA GLU A 415 10.46 9.62 -3.69
C GLU A 415 11.38 8.77 -2.83
N THR A 416 12.20 7.96 -3.50
CA THR A 416 13.18 7.08 -2.91
C THR A 416 14.35 6.92 -3.88
N ASP A 417 15.56 6.73 -3.37
CA ASP A 417 16.74 6.48 -4.19
C ASP A 417 16.52 5.32 -5.17
N ASP A 418 16.89 5.53 -6.43
CA ASP A 418 16.83 4.48 -7.44
C ASP A 418 18.22 3.93 -7.78
N TRP A 419 18.27 2.64 -8.14
CA TRP A 419 19.53 1.98 -8.46
C TRP A 419 20.12 2.40 -9.80
N ARG A 420 19.28 2.90 -10.73
CA ARG A 420 19.74 3.39 -12.03
C ARG A 420 20.35 4.78 -11.89
N LYS A 421 19.49 5.80 -11.75
CA LYS A 421 19.91 7.21 -11.58
C LYS A 421 18.83 8.00 -10.85
N GLY A 422 19.26 8.76 -9.83
CA GLY A 422 18.42 9.71 -9.12
C GLY A 422 17.45 9.03 -8.16
N CYS A 423 16.17 9.30 -8.35
CA CYS A 423 15.09 8.83 -7.51
C CYS A 423 13.99 8.16 -8.34
N ARG A 424 13.30 7.22 -7.72
CA ARG A 424 12.04 6.66 -8.22
C ARG A 424 10.89 7.13 -7.36
N THR A 425 9.70 7.10 -7.93
CA THR A 425 8.47 7.49 -7.24
C THR A 425 7.65 6.29 -6.83
N GLY A 426 6.84 6.44 -5.77
CA GLY A 426 5.85 5.42 -5.39
C GLY A 426 4.86 5.15 -6.52
N VAL A 427 4.27 3.94 -6.58
CA VAL A 427 3.34 3.55 -7.67
C VAL A 427 2.19 4.56 -7.81
N GLY A 428 1.48 4.81 -6.71
CA GLY A 428 0.33 5.72 -6.67
C GLY A 428 0.72 7.18 -6.89
N SER A 429 1.60 7.71 -6.05
CA SER A 429 1.99 9.12 -6.13
C SER A 429 2.71 9.46 -7.44
N GLY A 430 3.58 8.57 -7.92
CA GLY A 430 4.25 8.71 -9.21
C GLY A 430 3.30 8.65 -10.39
N PHE A 431 2.23 7.85 -10.32
CA PHE A 431 1.15 7.89 -11.30
C PHE A 431 0.48 9.26 -11.32
N PHE A 432 0.09 9.80 -10.16
CA PHE A 432 -0.49 11.15 -10.07
C PHE A 432 0.45 12.22 -10.61
N GLU A 433 1.73 12.17 -10.30
CA GLU A 433 2.72 13.10 -10.85
C GLU A 433 2.74 13.08 -12.38
N ARG A 434 2.79 11.87 -12.99
CA ARG A 434 2.79 11.73 -14.44
C ARG A 434 1.52 12.31 -15.05
N GLN A 435 0.36 12.08 -14.43
CA GLN A 435 -0.92 12.62 -14.91
C GLN A 435 -1.01 14.15 -14.75
N ALA A 436 -0.57 14.71 -13.62
CA ALA A 436 -0.48 16.16 -13.43
C ALA A 436 0.41 16.81 -14.49
N ARG A 437 1.63 16.28 -14.67
CA ARG A 437 2.58 16.79 -15.67
C ARG A 437 2.07 16.66 -17.09
N ARG A 438 1.30 15.61 -17.40
CA ARG A 438 0.66 15.44 -18.71
C ARG A 438 -0.42 16.50 -18.91
N TYR A 439 -1.30 16.67 -17.92
CA TYR A 439 -2.37 17.67 -17.95
C TYR A 439 -1.81 19.10 -18.10
N ILE A 440 -0.83 19.48 -17.26
CA ILE A 440 -0.20 20.81 -17.27
C ILE A 440 0.45 21.08 -18.63
N ARG A 441 1.26 20.14 -19.14
CA ARG A 441 1.90 20.29 -20.46
C ARG A 441 0.89 20.42 -21.61
N SER A 442 -0.21 19.65 -21.57
CA SER A 442 -1.30 19.78 -22.55
C SER A 442 -1.93 21.18 -22.50
N LYS A 443 -2.20 21.71 -21.30
CA LYS A 443 -2.72 23.08 -21.13
C LYS A 443 -1.75 24.14 -21.65
N GLU A 444 -0.46 24.03 -21.33
CA GLU A 444 0.59 24.92 -21.81
C GLU A 444 0.73 24.88 -23.34
N ALA A 445 0.49 23.72 -23.96
CA ALA A 445 0.44 23.56 -25.41
C ALA A 445 -0.85 24.12 -26.06
N GLY A 446 -1.76 24.72 -25.27
CA GLY A 446 -2.99 25.33 -25.76
C GLY A 446 -4.18 24.38 -25.90
N GLU A 447 -4.08 23.14 -25.42
CA GLU A 447 -5.19 22.18 -25.45
C GLU A 447 -6.29 22.61 -24.47
N LYS A 448 -7.49 22.92 -24.98
CA LYS A 448 -8.58 23.43 -24.14
C LYS A 448 -9.12 22.39 -23.15
N ASN A 449 -9.19 21.11 -23.55
CA ASN A 449 -9.82 20.06 -22.75
C ASN A 449 -9.01 18.75 -22.70
N PRO A 450 -7.84 18.73 -22.04
CA PRO A 450 -6.96 17.57 -22.00
C PRO A 450 -7.67 16.31 -21.51
N GLU A 451 -7.57 15.22 -22.27
CA GLU A 451 -8.16 13.92 -21.95
C GLU A 451 -7.22 13.09 -21.08
N VAL A 452 -7.14 13.47 -19.80
CA VAL A 452 -6.34 12.80 -18.77
C VAL A 452 -7.26 12.29 -17.67
N TYR A 453 -7.06 11.06 -17.22
CA TYR A 453 -7.99 10.35 -16.35
C TYR A 453 -7.32 9.68 -15.16
N ILE A 454 -8.08 9.54 -14.07
CA ILE A 454 -7.71 8.82 -12.84
C ILE A 454 -8.75 7.71 -12.62
N PRO A 455 -8.36 6.42 -12.70
CA PRO A 455 -9.25 5.31 -12.39
C PRO A 455 -9.46 5.22 -10.87
N LEU A 456 -10.62 5.70 -10.42
CA LEU A 456 -10.97 5.77 -9.01
C LEU A 456 -12.24 5.00 -8.71
N PHE A 457 -12.49 4.79 -7.43
CA PHE A 457 -13.75 4.33 -6.88
C PHE A 457 -13.94 4.98 -5.52
N LYS A 458 -15.16 5.01 -5.02
CA LYS A 458 -15.42 5.55 -3.71
C LYS A 458 -14.77 4.70 -2.61
N GLY A 459 -14.02 5.34 -1.72
CA GLY A 459 -13.38 4.67 -0.60
C GLY A 459 -14.38 4.26 0.47
N LEU A 460 -14.25 3.05 1.00
CA LEU A 460 -15.03 2.54 2.13
C LEU A 460 -14.70 3.17 3.48
N MET A 461 -13.64 3.98 3.55
CA MET A 461 -13.28 4.61 4.82
C MET A 461 -14.39 5.59 5.19
N ALA A 462 -15.30 5.10 6.02
CA ALA A 462 -16.28 5.88 6.74
C ALA A 462 -15.51 6.65 7.80
N ASN A 463 -14.80 7.70 7.38
CA ASN A 463 -14.22 8.66 8.28
C ASN A 463 -15.35 9.12 9.21
N PRO A 464 -15.24 8.93 10.54
CA PRO A 464 -16.30 9.36 11.46
C PRO A 464 -16.57 10.86 11.33
N LEU A 465 -15.60 11.64 10.82
CA LEU A 465 -15.80 13.02 10.39
C LEU A 465 -17.02 13.18 9.47
N ALA A 466 -17.21 12.30 8.48
CA ALA A 466 -18.30 12.39 7.52
C ALA A 466 -19.68 12.04 8.11
N LYS A 467 -19.73 11.38 9.28
CA LYS A 467 -20.98 10.99 9.96
C LYS A 467 -21.41 12.01 11.03
N GLN A 468 -20.47 12.71 11.67
CA GLN A 468 -20.74 13.54 12.84
C GLN A 468 -20.41 15.04 12.67
N PHE A 469 -20.21 15.52 11.43
CA PHE A 469 -19.81 16.91 11.16
C PHE A 469 -20.85 18.00 11.52
N ASN A 470 -22.05 17.62 11.96
CA ASN A 470 -23.16 18.56 12.18
C ASN A 470 -23.17 19.25 13.56
N SER A 471 -22.18 19.05 14.42
CA SER A 471 -22.11 19.77 15.70
C SER A 471 -21.46 21.14 15.53
N ASP A 472 -21.98 22.19 16.16
CA ASP A 472 -21.40 23.55 16.21
C ASP A 472 -20.30 23.72 17.27
N GLY A 473 -19.85 22.62 17.89
CA GLY A 473 -18.85 22.61 18.96
C GLY A 473 -17.44 23.05 18.52
N PRO A 474 -16.54 23.29 19.48
CA PRO A 474 -15.17 23.71 19.19
C PRO A 474 -14.35 22.57 18.58
N MET A 475 -13.44 22.88 17.65
CA MET A 475 -12.70 21.89 16.89
C MET A 475 -11.23 22.24 16.69
N LEU A 476 -10.34 21.29 16.97
CA LEU A 476 -8.90 21.38 16.70
C LEU A 476 -8.49 20.41 15.58
N LEU A 477 -7.92 20.94 14.51
CA LEU A 477 -7.45 20.19 13.34
C LEU A 477 -5.92 20.25 13.27
N ILE A 478 -5.24 19.11 13.42
CA ILE A 478 -3.78 19.03 13.48
C ILE A 478 -3.30 18.26 12.25
N GLY A 479 -2.70 18.96 11.29
CA GLY A 479 -2.27 18.39 10.02
C GLY A 479 -0.81 18.69 9.73
N ALA A 480 -0.02 17.68 9.32
CA ALA A 480 1.36 17.89 8.87
C ALA A 480 1.52 17.59 7.38
N GLY A 481 2.14 18.51 6.64
CA GLY A 481 2.27 18.44 5.19
C GLY A 481 0.92 18.28 4.50
N VAL A 482 0.80 17.28 3.63
CA VAL A 482 -0.47 16.95 2.95
C VAL A 482 -1.58 16.46 3.89
N GLY A 483 -1.26 16.13 5.15
CA GLY A 483 -2.26 15.85 6.18
C GLY A 483 -3.22 17.00 6.48
N ILE A 484 -2.89 18.23 6.05
CA ILE A 484 -3.81 19.37 6.14
C ILE A 484 -4.96 19.29 5.11
N ALA A 485 -4.81 18.53 4.03
CA ALA A 485 -5.73 18.50 2.90
C ALA A 485 -7.19 18.18 3.29
N PRO A 486 -7.49 17.12 4.08
CA PRO A 486 -8.87 16.83 4.46
C PRO A 486 -9.54 17.95 5.27
N PHE A 487 -8.76 18.72 6.02
CA PHE A 487 -9.25 19.80 6.85
C PHE A 487 -9.77 21.00 6.05
N ARG A 488 -9.28 21.18 4.81
CA ARG A 488 -9.72 22.30 3.95
C ARG A 488 -11.23 22.28 3.72
N GLY A 489 -11.80 21.15 3.32
CA GLY A 489 -13.25 21.02 3.13
C GLY A 489 -14.05 21.24 4.41
N PHE A 490 -13.55 20.76 5.55
CA PHE A 490 -14.20 20.95 6.85
C PHE A 490 -14.23 22.41 7.29
N VAL A 491 -13.11 23.11 7.16
CA VAL A 491 -13.01 24.52 7.55
C VAL A 491 -13.87 25.38 6.62
N GLN A 492 -13.80 25.16 5.30
CA GLN A 492 -14.62 25.91 4.34
C GLN A 492 -16.12 25.76 4.63
N ARG A 493 -16.59 24.54 4.92
CA ARG A 493 -17.99 24.29 5.31
C ARG A 493 -18.36 24.98 6.62
N ARG A 494 -17.48 24.98 7.62
CA ARG A 494 -17.72 25.62 8.93
C ARG A 494 -17.73 27.14 8.84
N LEU A 495 -16.81 27.74 8.10
CA LEU A 495 -16.70 29.21 8.01
C LEU A 495 -17.87 29.87 7.28
N LYS A 496 -18.67 29.11 6.53
CA LYS A 496 -19.94 29.60 5.95
C LYS A 496 -21.02 29.87 7.00
N GLN A 497 -20.94 29.23 8.16
CA GLN A 497 -21.87 29.49 9.26
C GLN A 497 -21.36 30.70 10.05
N ALA A 498 -22.16 31.77 10.10
CA ALA A 498 -21.77 33.12 10.55
C ALA A 498 -21.23 33.26 12.00
N ASN A 499 -21.19 32.18 12.80
CA ASN A 499 -20.75 32.18 14.20
C ASN A 499 -19.67 31.12 14.51
N CYS A 500 -19.03 30.52 13.50
CA CYS A 500 -18.15 29.37 13.69
C CYS A 500 -16.64 29.66 13.59
N ALA A 501 -16.22 30.86 13.13
CA ALA A 501 -14.80 31.21 12.99
C ALA A 501 -14.02 31.05 14.31
N ASN A 502 -14.57 31.56 15.42
CA ASN A 502 -13.95 31.49 16.75
C ASN A 502 -14.04 30.11 17.43
N LYS A 503 -14.40 29.06 16.68
CA LYS A 503 -14.59 27.69 17.18
C LYS A 503 -13.79 26.66 16.40
N VAL A 504 -12.96 27.09 15.46
CA VAL A 504 -12.15 26.21 14.62
C VAL A 504 -10.71 26.66 14.72
N TRP A 505 -9.83 25.73 15.05
CA TRP A 505 -8.40 25.95 15.13
C TRP A 505 -7.68 24.90 14.28
N VAL A 506 -6.71 25.34 13.49
CA VAL A 506 -5.93 24.52 12.58
C VAL A 506 -4.46 24.68 12.90
N LEU A 507 -3.77 23.58 13.20
CA LEU A 507 -2.31 23.54 13.34
C LEU A 507 -1.72 22.86 12.10
N GLN A 508 -1.03 23.62 11.27
CA GLN A 508 -0.38 23.14 10.04
C GLN A 508 1.13 22.99 10.25
N GLY A 509 1.62 21.76 10.31
CA GLY A 509 3.05 21.47 10.37
C GLY A 509 3.69 21.41 8.99
N ILE A 510 4.69 22.23 8.72
CA ILE A 510 5.47 22.24 7.47
C ILE A 510 6.97 22.40 7.74
N ARG A 511 7.78 22.35 6.68
CA ARG A 511 9.22 22.60 6.79
C ARG A 511 9.54 24.08 6.75
N ASP A 512 9.11 24.73 5.66
CA ASP A 512 9.37 26.13 5.36
C ASP A 512 8.13 26.71 4.65
N SER A 513 7.54 27.75 5.25
CA SER A 513 6.35 28.45 4.73
C SER A 513 6.51 29.02 3.32
N LEU A 514 7.74 29.36 2.91
CA LEU A 514 7.95 29.97 1.59
C LEU A 514 7.71 28.97 0.45
N VAL A 515 7.93 27.67 0.69
CA VAL A 515 7.94 26.63 -0.35
C VAL A 515 6.99 25.45 -0.10
N ASP A 516 6.73 25.11 1.17
CA ASP A 516 5.97 23.91 1.58
C ASP A 516 4.55 24.23 2.11
N GLU A 517 4.19 25.51 2.29
CA GLU A 517 2.84 25.87 2.76
C GLU A 517 1.78 25.68 1.68
N ILE A 518 1.12 24.52 1.72
CA ILE A 518 0.02 24.23 0.80
C ILE A 518 -1.28 24.92 1.24
N TYR A 519 -2.09 25.32 0.26
CA TYR A 519 -3.38 26.00 0.42
C TYR A 519 -3.33 27.35 1.17
N SER A 520 -2.19 28.03 1.19
CA SER A 520 -2.09 29.40 1.71
C SER A 520 -3.05 30.33 0.93
N GLY A 521 -3.90 31.07 1.63
CA GLY A 521 -4.89 31.97 1.03
C GLY A 521 -6.19 31.30 0.56
N GLU A 522 -6.38 29.99 0.79
CA GLU A 522 -7.56 29.24 0.33
C GLU A 522 -8.51 28.81 1.45
N TRP A 523 -8.29 29.27 2.69
CA TRP A 523 -9.08 28.86 3.85
C TRP A 523 -10.30 29.76 4.11
N GLY A 524 -10.31 30.98 3.58
CA GLY A 524 -11.39 31.96 3.74
C GLY A 524 -10.91 33.25 4.41
N VAL A 525 -11.84 34.17 4.69
CA VAL A 525 -11.52 35.53 5.18
C VAL A 525 -10.87 35.53 6.57
N HIS A 526 -11.12 34.50 7.38
CA HIS A 526 -10.59 34.34 8.74
C HIS A 526 -9.38 33.41 8.83
N GLU A 527 -8.64 33.21 7.73
CA GLU A 527 -7.50 32.27 7.69
C GLU A 527 -6.48 32.54 8.79
N ASP A 528 -6.09 33.80 8.99
CA ASP A 528 -5.08 34.20 9.99
C ASP A 528 -5.55 33.98 11.44
N GLU A 529 -6.86 33.93 11.68
CA GLU A 529 -7.46 33.69 13.00
C GLU A 529 -7.59 32.19 13.30
N VAL A 530 -7.83 31.38 12.25
CA VAL A 530 -8.13 29.95 12.36
C VAL A 530 -6.88 29.10 12.23
N LYS A 531 -5.92 29.49 11.38
CA LYS A 531 -4.79 28.65 10.97
C LYS A 531 -3.47 29.15 11.56
N ARG A 532 -2.80 28.25 12.28
CA ARG A 532 -1.44 28.45 12.78
C ARG A 532 -0.47 27.54 12.04
N VAL A 533 0.53 28.14 11.41
CA VAL A 533 1.62 27.41 10.72
C VAL A 533 2.77 27.17 11.70
N VAL A 534 3.26 25.94 11.74
CA VAL A 534 4.39 25.50 12.57
C VAL A 534 5.52 25.01 11.66
N GLU A 535 6.67 25.68 11.73
CA GLU A 535 7.79 25.45 10.82
C GLU A 535 8.93 24.66 11.49
N SER A 536 9.26 23.51 10.91
CA SER A 536 10.30 22.61 11.44
C SER A 536 11.72 22.97 11.04
N ARG A 537 11.91 23.83 10.02
CA ARG A 537 13.24 24.20 9.50
C ARG A 537 13.56 25.69 9.54
N ARG A 538 12.65 26.52 10.05
CA ARG A 538 12.86 27.96 10.24
C ARG A 538 12.80 28.34 11.71
N GLY A 539 13.52 29.40 12.06
CA GLY A 539 13.62 29.88 13.44
C GLY A 539 14.20 28.82 14.38
N GLU A 540 13.55 28.61 15.51
CA GLU A 540 13.95 27.58 16.49
C GLU A 540 13.64 26.14 16.04
N GLY A 541 12.88 25.95 14.96
CA GLY A 541 12.48 24.63 14.46
C GLY A 541 11.54 23.91 15.42
N ARG A 542 10.24 23.91 15.11
CA ARG A 542 9.21 23.27 15.96
C ARG A 542 8.34 22.35 15.12
N TYR A 543 7.69 21.39 15.76
CA TYR A 543 6.65 20.58 15.16
C TYR A 543 5.32 20.81 15.86
N VAL A 544 4.26 20.24 15.29
CA VAL A 544 2.89 20.46 15.77
C VAL A 544 2.68 19.99 17.20
N GLN A 545 3.39 18.94 17.66
CA GLN A 545 3.26 18.47 19.03
C GLN A 545 3.82 19.44 20.07
N GLU A 546 4.83 20.25 19.74
CA GLU A 546 5.27 21.33 20.64
C GLU A 546 4.23 22.45 20.70
N GLU A 547 3.58 22.77 19.57
CA GLU A 547 2.50 23.77 19.55
C GLU A 547 1.27 23.30 20.33
N VAL A 548 0.92 22.01 20.27
CA VAL A 548 -0.13 21.40 21.12
C VAL A 548 0.17 21.62 22.61
N ARG A 549 1.42 21.42 23.04
CA ARG A 549 1.83 21.68 24.43
C ARG A 549 1.77 23.16 24.79
N ASN A 550 2.22 24.04 23.90
CA ASN A 550 2.19 25.48 24.12
C ASN A 550 0.75 26.01 24.26
N GLN A 551 -0.20 25.39 23.55
CA GLN A 551 -1.63 25.75 23.59
C GLN A 551 -2.44 24.84 24.52
N ALA A 552 -1.82 24.29 25.58
CA ALA A 552 -2.45 23.31 26.47
C ALA A 552 -3.82 23.75 27.03
N ASP A 553 -4.00 25.04 27.37
CA ASP A 553 -5.28 25.56 27.86
C ASP A 553 -6.39 25.47 26.81
N LEU A 554 -6.10 25.82 25.55
CA LEU A 554 -7.03 25.72 24.45
C LEU A 554 -7.34 24.25 24.12
N VAL A 555 -6.30 23.42 24.02
CA VAL A 555 -6.44 21.99 23.73
C VAL A 555 -7.31 21.32 24.80
N TRP A 556 -7.07 21.63 26.08
CA TRP A 556 -7.89 21.12 27.18
C TRP A 556 -9.33 21.64 27.15
N TYR A 557 -9.54 22.94 26.89
CA TYR A 557 -10.87 23.51 26.71
C TYR A 557 -11.68 22.76 25.64
N ILE A 558 -11.07 22.49 24.49
CA ILE A 558 -11.70 21.74 23.40
C ILE A 558 -11.96 20.30 23.86
N ALA A 559 -10.96 19.60 24.38
CA ALA A 559 -11.07 18.21 24.80
C ALA A 559 -12.15 17.99 25.88
N ASN A 560 -12.32 18.94 26.79
CA ASN A 560 -13.25 18.85 27.91
C ASN A 560 -14.67 19.34 27.58
N THR A 561 -14.86 20.00 26.43
CA THR A 561 -16.19 20.42 25.96
C THR A 561 -16.97 19.22 25.44
N VAL A 562 -18.27 19.14 25.76
CA VAL A 562 -19.16 18.03 25.36
C VAL A 562 -19.18 17.81 23.85
N ASP A 563 -19.19 18.88 23.06
CA ASP A 563 -19.15 18.81 21.59
C ASP A 563 -17.76 19.12 21.01
N GLY A 564 -16.72 19.09 21.85
CA GLY A 564 -15.36 19.36 21.44
C GLY A 564 -14.76 18.20 20.65
N ARG A 565 -14.05 18.52 19.56
CA ARG A 565 -13.47 17.51 18.67
C ARG A 565 -12.01 17.82 18.31
N ILE A 566 -11.17 16.79 18.29
CA ILE A 566 -9.77 16.88 17.89
C ILE A 566 -9.50 15.90 16.77
N PHE A 567 -8.88 16.38 15.70
CA PHE A 567 -8.54 15.60 14.53
C PHE A 567 -7.06 15.69 14.24
N VAL A 568 -6.44 14.56 13.95
CA VAL A 568 -5.00 14.47 13.64
C VAL A 568 -4.84 13.75 12.31
N CYS A 569 -4.09 14.35 11.39
CA CYS A 569 -3.90 13.81 10.05
C CYS A 569 -2.47 14.01 9.53
N GLY A 570 -1.87 12.95 8.97
CA GLY A 570 -0.50 12.96 8.46
C GLY A 570 0.27 11.69 8.80
N SER A 571 1.60 11.78 8.95
CA SER A 571 2.42 10.58 9.17
C SER A 571 2.19 9.95 10.55
N SER A 572 1.98 8.63 10.61
CA SER A 572 1.85 7.91 11.88
C SER A 572 3.14 7.98 12.70
N LYS A 573 4.27 7.69 12.04
CA LYS A 573 5.57 7.63 12.69
C LYS A 573 6.12 9.04 12.94
N GLY A 574 6.49 9.32 14.17
CA GLY A 574 7.00 10.64 14.57
C GLY A 574 5.91 11.68 14.82
N MET A 575 5.07 12.01 13.82
CA MET A 575 4.03 13.05 13.99
C MET A 575 2.85 12.53 14.82
N GLY A 576 2.17 11.46 14.38
CA GLY A 576 1.02 10.91 15.09
C GLY A 576 1.35 10.49 16.53
N GLU A 577 2.42 9.72 16.70
CA GLU A 577 2.94 9.31 18.03
C GLU A 577 3.28 10.52 18.91
N GLY A 578 3.93 11.55 18.34
CA GLY A 578 4.32 12.75 19.06
C GLY A 578 3.13 13.61 19.51
N VAL A 579 2.10 13.73 18.65
CA VAL A 579 0.87 14.45 19.00
C VAL A 579 0.07 13.70 20.04
N GLU A 580 -0.02 12.36 19.96
CA GLU A 580 -0.72 11.56 20.98
C GLU A 580 -0.06 11.72 22.37
N ASP A 581 1.26 11.66 22.45
CA ASP A 581 1.97 11.88 23.73
C ASP A 581 1.78 13.33 24.24
N ALA A 582 1.81 14.33 23.36
CA ALA A 582 1.52 15.72 23.73
C ALA A 582 0.10 15.90 24.26
N LEU A 583 -0.91 15.27 23.65
CA LEU A 583 -2.29 15.28 24.13
C LEU A 583 -2.43 14.62 25.51
N VAL A 584 -1.72 13.52 25.74
CA VAL A 584 -1.66 12.86 27.06
C VAL A 584 -1.05 13.81 28.10
N GLU A 585 0.04 14.51 27.79
CA GLU A 585 0.66 15.49 28.69
C GLU A 585 -0.24 16.69 28.99
N VAL A 586 -1.00 17.17 28.00
CA VAL A 586 -2.03 18.22 28.23
C VAL A 586 -3.09 17.73 29.20
N ALA A 587 -3.61 16.51 29.02
CA ALA A 587 -4.60 15.93 29.92
C ALA A 587 -4.06 15.72 31.34
N MET A 588 -2.79 15.30 31.48
CA MET A 588 -2.15 15.20 32.79
C MET A 588 -2.03 16.57 33.48
N SER A 589 -1.54 17.59 32.76
CA SER A 589 -1.26 18.91 33.34
C SER A 589 -2.51 19.74 33.62
N LYS A 590 -3.52 19.70 32.74
CA LYS A 590 -4.74 20.51 32.85
C LYS A 590 -5.92 19.77 33.48
N GLY A 591 -5.95 18.45 33.36
CA GLY A 591 -6.95 17.58 33.98
C GLY A 591 -6.55 17.03 35.35
N ASN A 592 -5.30 17.27 35.79
CA ASN A 592 -4.73 16.69 37.02
C ASN A 592 -4.88 15.16 37.07
N LEU A 593 -4.65 14.52 35.91
CA LEU A 593 -4.75 13.08 35.72
C LEU A 593 -3.37 12.42 35.79
N GLU A 594 -3.29 11.20 36.29
CA GLU A 594 -2.10 10.37 36.10
C GLU A 594 -1.97 9.91 34.64
N ARG A 595 -0.78 9.46 34.23
CA ARG A 595 -0.50 9.11 32.83
C ARG A 595 -1.43 8.01 32.28
N GLU A 596 -1.74 6.99 33.07
CA GLU A 596 -2.65 5.91 32.64
C GLU A 596 -4.11 6.40 32.57
N GLU A 597 -4.53 7.27 33.49
CA GLU A 597 -5.85 7.91 33.45
C GLU A 597 -6.00 8.83 32.23
N ALA A 598 -4.95 9.58 31.90
CA ALA A 598 -4.91 10.44 30.72
C ALA A 598 -4.97 9.63 29.41
N LYS A 599 -4.28 8.49 29.33
CA LYS A 599 -4.43 7.56 28.20
C LYS A 599 -5.85 7.02 28.09
N ASN A 600 -6.44 6.61 29.22
CA ASN A 600 -7.82 6.12 29.25
C ASN A 600 -8.81 7.21 28.84
N PHE A 601 -8.61 8.46 29.27
CA PHE A 601 -9.39 9.61 28.83
C PHE A 601 -9.39 9.73 27.30
N TRP A 602 -8.22 9.70 26.66
CA TRP A 602 -8.14 9.77 25.20
C TRP A 602 -8.70 8.55 24.49
N GLN A 603 -8.60 7.37 25.08
CA GLN A 603 -9.24 6.15 24.57
C GLN A 603 -10.78 6.30 24.54
N LEU A 604 -11.37 6.79 25.64
CA LEU A 604 -12.80 7.09 25.69
C LEU A 604 -13.20 8.19 24.69
N LYS A 605 -12.34 9.19 24.47
CA LYS A 605 -12.56 10.20 23.41
C LYS A 605 -12.53 9.61 22.00
N LYS A 606 -11.68 8.61 21.73
CA LYS A 606 -11.68 7.87 20.45
C LYS A 606 -12.98 7.10 20.27
N GLU A 607 -13.41 6.36 21.28
CA GLU A 607 -14.65 5.57 21.27
C GLU A 607 -15.90 6.46 21.08
N ALA A 608 -15.91 7.65 21.69
CA ALA A 608 -16.96 8.64 21.52
C ALA A 608 -16.93 9.40 20.17
N GLY A 609 -15.91 9.20 19.33
CA GLY A 609 -15.72 9.94 18.08
C GLY A 609 -15.30 11.41 18.26
N GLN A 610 -14.83 11.79 19.45
CA GLN A 610 -14.35 13.14 19.78
C GLN A 610 -12.86 13.32 19.52
N TYR A 611 -12.09 12.24 19.48
CA TYR A 611 -10.70 12.24 19.02
C TYR A 611 -10.51 11.26 17.87
N ILE A 612 -10.11 11.76 16.70
CA ILE A 612 -9.93 10.94 15.49
C ILE A 612 -8.53 11.20 14.93
N ALA A 613 -7.77 10.14 14.76
CA ALA A 613 -6.43 10.18 14.18
C ALA A 613 -6.40 9.36 12.90
N GLU A 614 -6.32 10.03 11.76
CA GLU A 614 -6.12 9.43 10.44
C GLU A 614 -4.66 9.59 10.06
N THR A 615 -3.84 8.65 10.51
CA THR A 615 -2.40 8.69 10.25
C THR A 615 -1.96 7.52 9.37
N TRP A 616 -0.96 7.75 8.52
CA TRP A 616 -0.44 6.79 7.55
C TRP A 616 1.08 6.69 7.49
#